data_AF-A0A1Q8AWH0-F1
#
_entry.id   AF-A0A1Q8AWH0-F1
#
_cell.length_a   1.000
_cell.length_b   1.000
_cell.length_c   1.000
_cell.angle_alpha   90.00
_cell.angle_beta   90.00
_cell.angle_gamma   90.00
#
_symmetry.space_group_name_H-M   'P 1'
#
loop_
_entity.id
_entity.type
_entity.pdbx_description
1 polymer ?
#
loop_
_entity_poly.entity_id
_entity_poly.type
_entity_poly.pdbx_seq_one_letter_code
_entity_poly.pdbx_strand_id
1 'polypeptide(L)'
;MLEMALTGTFRRDIVADVANAKDFRAALLRLRDSMRSHTWKAGEHQISLGRIIKTFDSLTRDDGFHVLHDWDGKADTVNEDIIPVDVLHYLIDTRGDDAVDRTALAILLDYYVLHLLALLSLRIWDNGDADANLDRLNQLLCELQGSNGSGQRFVDNAETLILIATSHFELHERGYEKLLERTRTLNGAHRTNIALGHAPSIGSHLRFGFEATYARDTMVMRNDNVADYPWLCFALATLMREYARMQDEGVTGHGRDMLVEAMLNGLTPDARAFVGEPPASLSSCDAERSEFRERFHRYREDLIDAFERHRPSEQAYSPIAFFFNFSHNILKGTVVDALLRSEVWDVSFNDLLSGIPRGEPIAQSKERLAKTLMGYARSNPDTIRGRLMPVIVYDPQAGHQAFAVTMRKIRE
;
A
#
# COMPACT_ATOMS: atom_id res chain seq x y z
N MET A 1 10.21 20.10 -11.56
CA MET A 1 10.73 20.49 -10.22
C MET A 1 11.15 19.26 -9.41
N LEU A 2 10.26 18.29 -9.17
CA LEU A 2 10.65 17.07 -8.44
C LEU A 2 11.75 16.25 -9.15
N GLU A 3 11.71 16.16 -10.49
CA GLU A 3 12.79 15.52 -11.28
C GLU A 3 14.17 16.10 -10.94
N MET A 4 14.27 17.43 -10.88
CA MET A 4 15.50 18.13 -10.53
C MET A 4 15.95 17.85 -9.09
N ALA A 5 15.00 17.72 -8.16
CA ALA A 5 15.28 17.37 -6.77
C ALA A 5 15.75 15.91 -6.61
N LEU A 6 15.24 14.99 -7.43
CA LEU A 6 15.42 13.55 -7.28
C LEU A 6 16.65 12.99 -8.02
N THR A 7 17.00 13.56 -9.17
CA THR A 7 18.12 13.09 -10.01
C THR A 7 19.49 13.64 -9.61
N GLY A 8 19.52 14.75 -8.85
CA GLY A 8 20.76 15.45 -8.47
C GLY A 8 21.24 15.17 -7.04
N THR A 9 22.23 15.95 -6.59
CA THR A 9 22.74 15.92 -5.20
C THR A 9 21.81 16.61 -4.20
N PHE A 10 20.77 17.30 -4.67
CA PHE A 10 19.94 18.21 -3.88
C PHE A 10 19.45 17.62 -2.56
N ARG A 11 18.94 16.37 -2.55
CA ARG A 11 18.52 15.70 -1.31
C ARG A 11 19.67 15.45 -0.33
N ARG A 12 20.82 14.99 -0.84
CA ARG A 12 22.02 14.78 -0.01
C ARG A 12 22.55 16.08 0.56
N ASP A 13 22.47 17.16 -0.21
CA ASP A 13 22.90 18.48 0.21
C ASP A 13 21.96 19.05 1.31
N ILE A 14 20.64 18.83 1.20
CA ILE A 14 19.69 19.12 2.30
C ILE A 14 20.07 18.35 3.56
N VAL A 15 20.24 17.03 3.44
CA VAL A 15 20.58 16.17 4.59
C VAL A 15 21.90 16.61 5.23
N ALA A 16 22.91 16.95 4.43
CA ALA A 16 24.18 17.45 4.91
C ALA A 16 24.04 18.79 5.65
N ASP A 17 23.23 19.72 5.13
CA ASP A 17 22.97 21.02 5.78
C ASP A 17 22.24 20.88 7.11
N VAL A 18 21.13 20.13 7.15
CA VAL A 18 20.38 19.92 8.40
C VAL A 18 21.19 19.13 9.43
N ALA A 19 22.06 18.22 8.98
CA ALA A 19 22.95 17.46 9.86
C ALA A 19 24.07 18.30 10.50
N ASN A 20 24.30 19.54 10.06
CA ASN A 20 25.21 20.48 10.71
C ASN A 20 24.57 21.20 11.91
N ALA A 21 23.32 20.86 12.26
CA ALA A 21 22.70 21.36 13.48
C ALA A 21 23.46 20.88 14.73
N LYS A 22 23.22 21.57 15.85
CA LYS A 22 23.90 21.33 17.14
C LYS A 22 23.70 19.90 17.66
N ASP A 23 22.49 19.38 17.51
CA ASP A 23 22.04 18.08 18.01
C ASP A 23 20.95 17.52 17.09
N PHE A 24 20.57 16.27 17.30
CA PHE A 24 19.64 15.59 16.40
C PHE A 24 18.23 16.19 16.45
N ARG A 25 17.74 16.56 17.63
CA ARG A 25 16.49 17.31 17.79
C ARG A 25 16.49 18.59 16.96
N ALA A 26 17.55 19.39 16.99
CA ALA A 26 17.65 20.60 16.18
C ALA A 26 17.67 20.30 14.67
N ALA A 27 18.32 19.22 14.24
CA ALA A 27 18.29 18.78 12.84
C ALA A 27 16.87 18.38 12.40
N LEU A 28 16.17 17.60 13.23
CA LEU A 28 14.80 17.16 12.98
C LEU A 28 13.82 18.34 12.93
N LEU A 29 13.93 19.31 13.85
CA LEU A 29 13.09 20.51 13.84
C LEU A 29 13.30 21.36 12.57
N ARG A 30 14.54 21.51 12.07
CA ARG A 30 14.81 22.18 10.80
C ARG A 30 14.19 21.44 9.61
N LEU A 31 14.30 20.11 9.61
CA LEU A 31 13.69 19.26 8.59
C LEU A 31 12.16 19.41 8.59
N ARG A 32 11.54 19.37 9.77
CA ARG A 32 10.10 19.60 9.98
C ARG A 32 9.64 20.93 9.41
N ASP A 33 10.34 22.01 9.73
CA ASP A 33 9.95 23.35 9.27
C ASP A 33 10.02 23.47 7.73
N SER A 34 10.96 22.76 7.11
CA SER A 34 11.06 22.66 5.64
C SER A 34 9.93 21.81 5.05
N MET A 35 9.55 20.70 5.69
CA MET A 35 8.42 19.86 5.28
C MET A 35 7.09 20.62 5.36
N ARG A 36 6.82 21.31 6.48
CA ARG A 36 5.58 22.09 6.70
C ARG A 36 5.46 23.26 5.73
N SER A 37 6.55 23.95 5.44
CA SER A 37 6.56 25.07 4.48
C SER A 37 6.66 24.61 3.03
N HIS A 38 6.87 23.30 2.81
CA HIS A 38 7.19 22.71 1.52
C HIS A 38 8.29 23.45 0.75
N THR A 39 9.25 24.03 1.49
CA THR A 39 10.32 24.84 0.94
C THR A 39 11.66 24.28 1.36
N TRP A 40 12.49 24.00 0.37
CA TRP A 40 13.75 23.29 0.51
C TRP A 40 14.89 24.18 0.01
N LYS A 41 15.97 24.26 0.80
CA LYS A 41 17.16 25.01 0.45
C LYS A 41 18.40 24.12 0.59
N ALA A 42 19.25 24.14 -0.42
CA ALA A 42 20.56 23.49 -0.41
C ALA A 42 21.57 24.41 -1.11
N GLY A 43 22.42 25.08 -0.33
CA GLY A 43 23.33 26.10 -0.85
C GLY A 43 22.56 27.26 -1.52
N GLU A 44 22.85 27.50 -2.80
CA GLU A 44 22.19 28.52 -3.63
C GLU A 44 20.88 28.02 -4.27
N HIS A 45 20.61 26.71 -4.24
CA HIS A 45 19.41 26.14 -4.83
C HIS A 45 18.25 26.21 -3.83
N GLN A 46 17.11 26.71 -4.29
CA GLN A 46 15.87 26.74 -3.53
C GLN A 46 14.72 26.16 -4.37
N ILE A 47 13.97 25.25 -3.77
CA ILE A 47 12.75 24.68 -4.35
C ILE A 47 11.59 25.02 -3.41
N SER A 48 10.58 25.74 -3.91
CA SER A 48 9.34 26.00 -3.16
C SER A 48 8.18 25.29 -3.83
N LEU A 49 7.60 24.32 -3.13
CA LEU A 49 6.49 23.49 -3.62
C LEU A 49 5.15 23.86 -3.00
N GLY A 50 5.13 24.73 -1.97
CA GLY A 50 3.95 24.97 -1.14
C GLY A 50 2.69 25.37 -1.90
N ARG A 51 2.80 26.22 -2.93
CA ARG A 51 1.64 26.60 -3.75
C ARG A 51 1.09 25.41 -4.55
N ILE A 52 1.96 24.60 -5.15
CA ILE A 52 1.55 23.46 -5.98
C ILE A 52 0.93 22.38 -5.11
N ILE A 53 1.57 22.05 -3.98
CA ILE A 53 1.08 21.04 -3.05
C ILE A 53 -0.27 21.46 -2.48
N LYS A 54 -0.42 22.71 -2.04
CA LYS A 54 -1.71 23.22 -1.55
C LYS A 54 -2.82 23.09 -2.61
N THR A 55 -2.52 23.39 -3.87
CA THR A 55 -3.51 23.25 -4.95
C THR A 55 -3.91 21.79 -5.15
N PHE A 56 -2.95 20.88 -5.27
CA PHE A 56 -3.25 19.47 -5.52
C PHE A 56 -3.91 18.80 -4.31
N ASP A 57 -3.46 19.10 -3.11
CA ASP A 57 -4.09 18.61 -1.87
C ASP A 57 -5.53 19.11 -1.74
N SER A 58 -5.81 20.38 -2.04
CA SER A 58 -7.19 20.89 -2.08
C SER A 58 -8.05 20.12 -3.09
N LEU A 59 -7.52 19.89 -4.30
CA LEU A 59 -8.28 19.18 -5.34
C LEU A 59 -8.49 17.71 -5.00
N THR A 60 -7.55 17.03 -4.35
CA THR A 60 -7.74 15.64 -3.89
C THR A 60 -8.74 15.56 -2.74
N ARG A 61 -8.75 16.53 -1.83
CA ARG A 61 -9.77 16.61 -0.76
C ARG A 61 -11.16 16.87 -1.32
N ASP A 62 -11.28 17.72 -2.34
CA ASP A 62 -12.53 17.93 -3.08
C ASP A 62 -13.01 16.64 -3.79
N ASP A 63 -12.08 15.79 -4.19
CA ASP A 63 -12.36 14.44 -4.72
C ASP A 63 -12.68 13.41 -3.61
N GLY A 64 -12.49 13.76 -2.33
CA GLY A 64 -12.80 12.93 -1.15
C GLY A 64 -11.61 12.22 -0.50
N PHE A 65 -10.37 12.65 -0.77
CA PHE A 65 -9.16 12.00 -0.28
C PHE A 65 -8.20 12.93 0.48
N HIS A 66 -7.77 12.50 1.66
CA HIS A 66 -6.81 13.16 2.54
C HIS A 66 -5.41 12.55 2.40
N VAL A 67 -4.86 12.49 1.19
CA VAL A 67 -3.63 11.74 0.85
C VAL A 67 -2.42 12.05 1.76
N LEU A 68 -2.27 13.31 2.18
CA LEU A 68 -1.12 13.74 2.98
C LEU A 68 -1.33 13.60 4.49
N HIS A 69 -2.56 13.36 4.96
CA HIS A 69 -2.93 13.47 6.37
C HIS A 69 -3.51 12.14 6.87
N ASP A 70 -3.17 11.80 8.10
CA ASP A 70 -3.74 10.61 8.76
C ASP A 70 -5.05 10.95 9.46
N TRP A 71 -5.85 9.91 9.71
CA TRP A 71 -7.03 10.02 10.57
C TRP A 71 -6.67 9.67 12.02
N ASP A 72 -6.90 10.59 12.95
CA ASP A 72 -6.81 10.28 14.38
C ASP A 72 -8.11 9.60 14.83
N GLY A 73 -8.08 8.27 14.91
CA GLY A 73 -9.20 7.47 15.38
C GLY A 73 -9.59 7.71 16.85
N LYS A 74 -8.74 8.37 17.66
CA LYS A 74 -9.07 8.73 19.06
C LYS A 74 -9.70 10.11 19.14
N ALA A 75 -9.18 11.07 18.38
CA ALA A 75 -9.72 12.43 18.32
C ALA A 75 -10.93 12.57 17.39
N ASP A 76 -11.17 11.57 16.52
CA ASP A 76 -12.24 11.56 15.52
C ASP A 76 -12.09 12.71 14.50
N THR A 77 -10.84 13.01 14.13
CA THR A 77 -10.48 14.13 13.23
C THR A 77 -9.28 13.80 12.36
N VAL A 78 -9.18 14.45 11.20
CA VAL A 78 -7.96 14.45 10.37
C VAL A 78 -6.85 15.23 11.08
N ASN A 79 -5.62 14.69 11.09
CA ASN A 79 -4.46 15.35 11.67
C ASN A 79 -4.15 16.70 10.99
N GLU A 80 -3.74 17.69 11.78
CA GLU A 80 -3.32 19.00 11.26
C GLU A 80 -2.04 18.91 10.43
N ASP A 81 -1.08 18.10 10.89
CA ASP A 81 0.18 17.86 10.21
C ASP A 81 0.06 16.76 9.15
N ILE A 82 0.98 16.76 8.19
CA ILE A 82 1.11 15.69 7.21
C ILE A 82 1.78 14.46 7.85
N ILE A 83 1.46 13.27 7.34
CA ILE A 83 1.98 11.97 7.83
C ILE A 83 3.51 11.97 8.05
N PRO A 84 4.36 12.46 7.13
CA PRO A 84 5.81 12.53 7.35
C PRO A 84 6.23 13.39 8.55
N VAL A 85 5.48 14.46 8.86
CA VAL A 85 5.73 15.34 10.00
C VAL A 85 5.32 14.65 11.31
N ASP A 86 4.21 13.90 11.32
CA ASP A 86 3.81 13.10 12.48
C ASP A 86 4.86 12.03 12.83
N VAL A 87 5.38 11.33 11.81
CA VAL A 87 6.47 10.36 11.99
C VAL A 87 7.76 11.04 12.48
N LEU A 88 8.05 12.24 11.98
CA LEU A 88 9.20 13.02 12.45
C LEU A 88 9.04 13.43 13.92
N HIS A 89 7.85 13.86 14.36
CA HIS A 89 7.60 14.18 15.78
C HIS A 89 7.80 12.96 16.67
N TYR A 90 7.29 11.80 16.26
CA TYR A 90 7.55 10.54 16.97
C TYR A 90 9.06 10.26 17.10
N LEU A 91 9.85 10.52 16.05
CA LEU A 91 11.29 10.35 16.10
C LEU A 91 11.98 11.36 17.04
N ILE A 92 11.51 12.61 17.07
CA ILE A 92 11.98 13.62 18.03
C ILE A 92 11.79 13.14 19.47
N ASP A 93 10.64 12.55 19.77
CA ASP A 93 10.30 12.12 21.13
C ASP A 93 11.05 10.85 21.55
N THR A 94 11.38 9.98 20.59
CA THR A 94 12.05 8.70 20.86
C THR A 94 13.57 8.77 20.78
N ARG A 95 14.11 9.56 19.85
CA ARG A 95 15.54 9.62 19.52
C ARG A 95 16.12 11.03 19.49
N GLY A 96 15.36 12.09 19.80
CA GLY A 96 15.83 13.47 19.64
C GLY A 96 17.10 13.82 20.41
N ASP A 97 17.39 13.09 21.49
CA ASP A 97 18.57 13.31 22.34
C ASP A 97 19.81 12.48 21.89
N ASP A 98 19.68 11.68 20.82
CA ASP A 98 20.78 10.94 20.20
C ASP A 98 21.76 11.86 19.45
N ALA A 99 22.89 11.29 19.03
CA ALA A 99 23.77 11.93 18.05
C ALA A 99 23.05 12.11 16.71
N VAL A 100 23.44 13.17 15.96
CA VAL A 100 22.86 13.46 14.65
C VAL A 100 23.01 12.27 13.70
N ASP A 101 21.87 11.77 13.23
CA ASP A 101 21.78 10.57 12.40
C ASP A 101 21.39 10.94 10.95
N ARG A 102 22.37 10.89 10.06
CA ARG A 102 22.19 11.24 8.64
C ARG A 102 21.30 10.25 7.90
N THR A 103 21.31 8.98 8.28
CA THR A 103 20.49 7.94 7.65
C THR A 103 19.02 8.20 7.96
N ALA A 104 18.69 8.46 9.22
CA ALA A 104 17.33 8.78 9.63
C ALA A 104 16.79 10.07 8.96
N LEU A 105 17.62 11.11 8.85
CA LEU A 105 17.28 12.34 8.14
C LEU A 105 16.98 12.09 6.64
N ALA A 106 17.78 11.25 5.98
CA ALA A 106 17.57 10.89 4.58
C ALA A 106 16.28 10.08 4.37
N ILE A 107 16.01 9.09 5.24
CA ILE A 107 14.77 8.30 5.19
C ILE A 107 13.54 9.21 5.37
N LEU A 108 13.57 10.14 6.33
CA LEU A 108 12.47 11.10 6.55
C LEU A 108 12.23 12.01 5.34
N LEU A 109 13.30 12.56 4.76
CA LEU A 109 13.18 13.38 3.55
C LEU A 109 12.56 12.61 2.39
N ASP A 110 12.98 11.36 2.19
CA ASP A 110 12.42 10.52 1.14
C ASP A 110 10.98 10.11 1.41
N TYR A 111 10.64 9.85 2.67
CA TYR A 111 9.27 9.54 3.08
C TYR A 111 8.32 10.73 2.84
N TYR A 112 8.81 11.95 3.04
CA TYR A 112 8.10 13.16 2.64
C TYR A 112 7.87 13.21 1.13
N VAL A 113 8.92 12.99 0.33
CA VAL A 113 8.78 13.03 -1.14
C VAL A 113 7.85 11.91 -1.63
N LEU A 114 7.89 10.73 -1.02
CA LEU A 114 6.97 9.62 -1.33
C LEU A 114 5.50 10.06 -1.21
N HIS A 115 5.13 10.78 -0.14
CA HIS A 115 3.77 11.28 0.04
C HIS A 115 3.39 12.32 -1.01
N LEU A 116 4.35 13.11 -1.49
CA LEU A 116 4.11 13.97 -2.65
C LEU A 116 3.87 13.16 -3.93
N LEU A 117 4.61 12.06 -4.13
CA LEU A 117 4.37 11.16 -5.27
C LEU A 117 3.01 10.47 -5.15
N ALA A 118 2.60 10.08 -3.93
CA ALA A 118 1.26 9.54 -3.65
C ALA A 118 0.16 10.56 -4.00
N LEU A 119 0.33 11.82 -3.60
CA LEU A 119 -0.58 12.90 -3.99
C LEU A 119 -0.67 13.04 -5.52
N LEU A 120 0.47 13.06 -6.20
CA LEU A 120 0.53 13.16 -7.66
C LEU A 120 -0.08 11.94 -8.37
N SER A 121 -0.04 10.76 -7.75
CA SER A 121 -0.64 9.55 -8.31
C SER A 121 -2.16 9.68 -8.52
N LEU A 122 -2.84 10.48 -7.69
CA LEU A 122 -4.28 10.77 -7.85
C LEU A 122 -4.55 11.89 -8.86
N ARG A 123 -3.51 12.57 -9.36
CA ARG A 123 -3.60 13.70 -10.30
C ARG A 123 -3.10 13.37 -11.71
N ILE A 124 -2.76 12.10 -12.00
CA ILE A 124 -2.25 11.70 -13.32
C ILE A 124 -3.23 11.98 -14.47
N TRP A 125 -4.53 12.10 -14.18
CA TRP A 125 -5.58 12.42 -15.17
C TRP A 125 -5.80 13.91 -15.42
N ASP A 126 -5.14 14.80 -14.68
CA ASP A 126 -5.45 16.23 -14.73
C ASP A 126 -5.06 16.87 -16.06
N ASN A 127 -3.95 16.43 -16.66
CA ASN A 127 -3.40 17.04 -17.88
C ASN A 127 -2.71 15.99 -18.76
N GLY A 128 -3.05 15.97 -20.05
CA GLY A 128 -2.38 15.12 -21.03
C GLY A 128 -2.77 13.65 -20.91
N ASP A 129 -1.83 12.78 -21.24
CA ASP A 129 -2.01 11.32 -21.23
C ASP A 129 -1.74 10.75 -19.82
N ALA A 130 -2.75 10.12 -19.23
CA ALA A 130 -2.68 9.55 -17.88
C ALA A 130 -1.68 8.39 -17.78
N ASP A 131 -1.56 7.56 -18.83
CA ASP A 131 -0.60 6.45 -18.85
C ASP A 131 0.84 7.02 -18.86
N ALA A 132 1.11 7.99 -19.73
CA ALA A 132 2.42 8.64 -19.80
C ALA A 132 2.79 9.39 -18.50
N ASN A 133 1.80 10.00 -17.83
CA ASN A 133 2.00 10.63 -16.54
C ASN A 133 2.33 9.62 -15.44
N LEU A 134 1.69 8.46 -15.45
CA LEU A 134 1.95 7.39 -14.51
C LEU A 134 3.33 6.76 -14.73
N ASP A 135 3.75 6.57 -15.98
CA ASP A 135 5.11 6.16 -16.34
C ASP A 135 6.17 7.14 -15.82
N ARG A 136 5.92 8.44 -16.01
CA ARG A 136 6.79 9.50 -15.48
C ARG A 136 6.85 9.48 -13.96
N LEU A 137 5.73 9.25 -13.29
CA LEU A 137 5.67 9.11 -11.85
C LEU A 137 6.46 7.88 -11.38
N ASN A 138 6.40 6.78 -12.13
CA ASN A 138 7.17 5.57 -11.85
C ASN A 138 8.68 5.82 -11.98
N GLN A 139 9.12 6.60 -12.96
CA GLN A 139 10.53 7.02 -13.06
C GLN A 139 10.96 7.84 -11.84
N LEU A 140 10.13 8.77 -11.37
CA LEU A 140 10.41 9.55 -10.16
C LEU A 140 10.51 8.67 -8.91
N LEU A 141 9.65 7.66 -8.79
CA LEU A 141 9.70 6.69 -7.70
C LEU A 141 11.00 5.86 -7.75
N CYS A 142 11.46 5.47 -8.93
CA CYS A 142 12.75 4.79 -9.10
C CYS A 142 13.92 5.69 -8.64
N GLU A 143 13.93 6.97 -9.00
CA GLU A 143 14.95 7.93 -8.56
C GLU A 143 14.90 8.18 -7.05
N LEU A 144 13.69 8.26 -6.48
CA LEU A 144 13.47 8.41 -5.03
C LEU A 144 14.16 7.30 -4.25
N GLN A 145 13.93 6.05 -4.66
CA GLN A 145 14.37 4.84 -3.95
C GLN A 145 15.76 4.34 -4.41
N GLY A 146 16.37 5.04 -5.38
CA GLY A 146 17.67 4.69 -5.95
C GLY A 146 18.85 5.15 -5.09
N SER A 147 20.06 4.99 -5.63
CA SER A 147 21.33 5.29 -4.95
C SER A 147 21.55 6.78 -4.61
N ASN A 148 20.76 7.67 -5.21
CA ASN A 148 20.78 9.10 -4.90
C ASN A 148 19.87 9.47 -3.70
N GLY A 149 19.07 8.52 -3.20
CA GLY A 149 18.23 8.66 -2.02
C GLY A 149 18.80 7.98 -0.78
N SER A 150 17.93 7.74 0.19
CA SER A 150 18.18 6.95 1.39
C SER A 150 18.42 5.46 1.11
N GLY A 151 17.99 4.97 -0.05
CA GLY A 151 17.96 3.54 -0.38
C GLY A 151 16.79 2.78 0.23
N GLN A 152 15.90 3.45 0.98
CA GLN A 152 14.69 2.83 1.51
C GLN A 152 13.77 2.40 0.35
N ARG A 153 13.39 1.12 0.34
CA ARG A 153 12.34 0.59 -0.54
C ARG A 153 10.99 0.84 0.12
N PHE A 154 10.13 1.61 -0.52
CA PHE A 154 8.77 1.90 -0.08
C PHE A 154 7.76 1.05 -0.85
N VAL A 155 7.72 1.20 -2.18
CA VAL A 155 6.82 0.49 -3.10
C VAL A 155 7.55 0.17 -4.41
N ASP A 156 7.08 -0.83 -5.15
CA ASP A 156 7.73 -1.27 -6.39
C ASP A 156 7.37 -0.42 -7.61
N ASN A 157 6.17 0.15 -7.65
CA ASN A 157 5.66 0.89 -8.80
C ASN A 157 4.70 2.02 -8.41
N ALA A 158 4.47 2.93 -9.36
CA ALA A 158 3.60 4.09 -9.14
C ALA A 158 2.11 3.72 -8.98
N GLU A 159 1.67 2.60 -9.53
CA GLU A 159 0.31 2.07 -9.34
C GLU A 159 0.03 1.77 -7.86
N THR A 160 1.05 1.31 -7.14
CA THR A 160 0.93 1.07 -5.69
C THR A 160 0.84 2.37 -4.91
N LEU A 161 1.32 3.50 -5.45
CA LEU A 161 1.11 4.80 -4.81
C LEU A 161 -0.36 5.20 -4.79
N ILE A 162 -1.15 4.80 -5.80
CA ILE A 162 -2.61 5.02 -5.81
C ILE A 162 -3.24 4.29 -4.63
N LEU A 163 -2.85 3.02 -4.41
CA LEU A 163 -3.30 2.25 -3.26
C LEU A 163 -2.91 2.92 -1.94
N ILE A 164 -1.63 3.30 -1.78
CA ILE A 164 -1.16 3.95 -0.54
C ILE A 164 -1.91 5.26 -0.30
N ALA A 165 -2.14 6.07 -1.34
CA ALA A 165 -2.83 7.35 -1.24
C ALA A 165 -4.27 7.22 -0.72
N THR A 166 -4.95 6.11 -1.02
CA THR A 166 -6.36 5.87 -0.67
C THR A 166 -6.57 4.87 0.46
N SER A 167 -5.49 4.29 0.99
CA SER A 167 -5.58 3.25 2.01
C SER A 167 -5.77 3.81 3.41
N HIS A 168 -6.37 4.98 3.63
CA HIS A 168 -6.63 5.55 4.97
C HIS A 168 -8.14 5.60 5.23
N PHE A 169 -8.54 5.85 6.47
CA PHE A 169 -9.96 6.05 6.75
C PHE A 169 -10.44 7.38 6.13
N GLU A 170 -11.54 7.33 5.38
CA GLU A 170 -12.19 8.50 4.79
C GLU A 170 -13.65 8.55 5.23
N LEU A 171 -14.12 9.72 5.66
CA LEU A 171 -15.52 9.93 6.07
C LEU A 171 -16.52 9.78 4.90
N HIS A 172 -16.04 9.93 3.66
CA HIS A 172 -16.86 9.96 2.47
C HIS A 172 -16.29 9.07 1.37
N GLU A 173 -17.00 7.99 1.07
CA GLU A 173 -16.50 6.95 0.17
C GLU A 173 -16.73 7.24 -1.33
N ARG A 174 -17.41 8.35 -1.67
CA ARG A 174 -17.73 8.69 -3.08
C ARG A 174 -16.49 8.87 -3.96
N GLY A 175 -15.36 9.26 -3.36
CA GLY A 175 -14.09 9.40 -4.08
C GLY A 175 -13.63 8.08 -4.71
N TYR A 176 -13.88 6.94 -4.05
CA TYR A 176 -13.45 5.62 -4.51
C TYR A 176 -14.14 5.19 -5.80
N GLU A 177 -15.43 5.50 -5.98
CA GLU A 177 -16.18 5.22 -7.21
C GLU A 177 -15.61 6.02 -8.39
N LYS A 178 -15.43 7.34 -8.19
CA LYS A 178 -14.87 8.23 -9.22
C LYS A 178 -13.45 7.83 -9.62
N LEU A 179 -12.62 7.46 -8.64
CA LEU A 179 -11.27 6.99 -8.89
C LEU A 179 -11.28 5.66 -9.64
N LEU A 180 -12.16 4.73 -9.29
CA LEU A 180 -12.28 3.44 -9.99
C LEU A 180 -12.63 3.64 -11.47
N GLU A 181 -13.58 4.53 -11.78
CA GLU A 181 -13.92 4.85 -13.18
C GLU A 181 -12.74 5.42 -13.95
N ARG A 182 -11.94 6.31 -13.33
CA ARG A 182 -10.70 6.83 -13.94
C ARG A 182 -9.65 5.74 -14.14
N THR A 183 -9.49 4.84 -13.16
CA THR A 183 -8.57 3.71 -13.26
C THR A 183 -8.92 2.77 -14.41
N ARG A 184 -10.21 2.59 -14.73
CA ARG A 184 -10.62 1.79 -15.89
C ARG A 184 -10.15 2.34 -17.24
N THR A 185 -9.85 3.64 -17.33
CA THR A 185 -9.38 4.29 -18.57
C THR A 185 -7.90 4.06 -18.85
N LEU A 186 -7.12 3.59 -17.87
CA LEU A 186 -5.70 3.29 -18.06
C LEU A 186 -5.51 2.07 -18.98
N ASN A 187 -4.33 1.96 -19.57
CA ASN A 187 -3.98 0.84 -20.42
C ASN A 187 -3.95 -0.50 -19.67
N GLY A 188 -3.85 -1.61 -20.41
CA GLY A 188 -3.85 -2.96 -19.83
C GLY A 188 -2.74 -3.21 -18.82
N ALA A 189 -1.53 -2.69 -19.07
CA ALA A 189 -0.37 -2.92 -18.20
C ALA A 189 -0.55 -2.25 -16.84
N HIS A 190 -0.95 -0.97 -16.81
CA HIS A 190 -1.19 -0.26 -15.55
C HIS A 190 -2.36 -0.85 -14.78
N ARG A 191 -3.46 -1.22 -15.45
CA ARG A 191 -4.59 -1.88 -14.76
C ARG A 191 -4.17 -3.20 -14.11
N THR A 192 -3.33 -4.00 -14.77
CA THR A 192 -2.78 -5.24 -14.19
C THR A 192 -1.89 -4.95 -12.98
N ASN A 193 -1.01 -3.94 -13.05
CA ASN A 193 -0.17 -3.54 -11.92
C ASN A 193 -0.99 -3.04 -10.72
N ILE A 194 -2.04 -2.25 -10.97
CA ILE A 194 -3.00 -1.82 -9.96
C ILE A 194 -3.66 -3.04 -9.32
N ALA A 195 -4.15 -3.98 -10.13
CA ALA A 195 -4.84 -5.17 -9.64
C ALA A 195 -3.93 -6.09 -8.81
N LEU A 196 -2.65 -6.23 -9.19
CA LEU A 196 -1.64 -6.98 -8.44
C LEU A 196 -1.38 -6.40 -7.04
N GLY A 197 -1.51 -5.09 -6.86
CA GLY A 197 -1.44 -4.45 -5.53
C GLY A 197 -2.76 -4.52 -4.76
N HIS A 198 -3.88 -4.23 -5.42
CA HIS A 198 -5.18 -4.08 -4.76
C HIS A 198 -5.79 -5.42 -4.32
N ALA A 199 -5.72 -6.47 -5.13
CA ALA A 199 -6.32 -7.76 -4.78
C ALA A 199 -5.77 -8.34 -3.46
N PRO A 200 -4.45 -8.47 -3.26
CA PRO A 200 -3.93 -8.95 -1.98
C PRO A 200 -4.11 -7.95 -0.84
N SER A 201 -4.03 -6.64 -1.09
CA SER A 201 -4.15 -5.63 -0.04
C SER A 201 -5.57 -5.54 0.53
N ILE A 202 -6.58 -5.47 -0.35
CA ILE A 202 -7.99 -5.52 0.06
C ILE A 202 -8.32 -6.89 0.65
N GLY A 203 -7.73 -7.97 0.09
CA GLY A 203 -7.80 -9.31 0.68
C GLY A 203 -7.38 -9.31 2.15
N SER A 204 -6.20 -8.77 2.45
CA SER A 204 -5.65 -8.64 3.80
C SER A 204 -6.52 -7.75 4.70
N HIS A 205 -7.02 -6.63 4.18
CA HIS A 205 -7.94 -5.73 4.88
C HIS A 205 -9.22 -6.45 5.31
N LEU A 206 -9.91 -7.08 4.38
CA LEU A 206 -11.18 -7.77 4.65
C LEU A 206 -10.99 -8.96 5.58
N ARG A 207 -9.88 -9.71 5.48
CA ARG A 207 -9.57 -10.79 6.43
C ARG A 207 -9.33 -10.25 7.85
N PHE A 208 -8.64 -9.12 7.98
CA PHE A 208 -8.48 -8.43 9.26
C PHE A 208 -9.83 -7.99 9.82
N GLY A 209 -10.62 -7.27 9.02
CA GLY A 209 -11.94 -6.77 9.40
C GLY A 209 -12.91 -7.87 9.80
N PHE A 210 -12.92 -9.00 9.06
CA PHE A 210 -13.75 -10.16 9.36
C PHE A 210 -13.54 -10.66 10.81
N GLU A 211 -12.30 -10.79 11.25
CA GLU A 211 -11.98 -11.25 12.60
C GLU A 211 -12.16 -10.15 13.66
N ALA A 212 -11.61 -8.95 13.41
CA ALA A 212 -11.52 -7.89 14.40
C ALA A 212 -12.80 -7.04 14.50
N THR A 213 -13.27 -6.52 13.36
CA THR A 213 -14.33 -5.53 13.28
C THR A 213 -15.71 -6.21 13.25
N TYR A 214 -15.87 -7.24 12.43
CA TYR A 214 -17.20 -7.80 12.13
C TYR A 214 -17.54 -9.05 12.95
N ALA A 215 -16.65 -9.51 13.84
CA ALA A 215 -16.80 -10.74 14.64
C ALA A 215 -17.33 -11.93 13.83
N ARG A 216 -16.70 -12.13 12.67
CA ARG A 216 -16.96 -13.22 11.73
C ARG A 216 -18.33 -13.17 11.05
N ASP A 217 -18.97 -12.01 11.02
CA ASP A 217 -20.20 -11.78 10.27
C ASP A 217 -19.90 -11.25 8.85
N THR A 218 -20.03 -12.13 7.86
CA THR A 218 -19.80 -11.77 6.45
C THR A 218 -20.83 -10.77 5.93
N MET A 219 -22.07 -10.77 6.41
CA MET A 219 -23.10 -9.84 5.93
C MET A 219 -22.84 -8.42 6.42
N VAL A 220 -22.42 -8.28 7.69
CA VAL A 220 -22.03 -6.96 8.21
C VAL A 220 -20.79 -6.45 7.45
N MET A 221 -19.78 -7.29 7.23
CA MET A 221 -18.60 -6.92 6.44
C MET A 221 -18.97 -6.44 5.03
N ARG A 222 -19.83 -7.18 4.32
CA ARG A 222 -20.31 -6.81 2.97
C ARG A 222 -20.98 -5.46 2.92
N ASN A 223 -21.75 -5.12 3.95
CA ASN A 223 -22.51 -3.87 4.02
C ASN A 223 -21.64 -2.67 4.40
N ASP A 224 -20.54 -2.90 5.12
CA ASP A 224 -19.64 -1.84 5.60
C ASP A 224 -18.53 -1.53 4.58
N ASN A 225 -18.18 -2.47 3.71
CA ASN A 225 -17.06 -2.35 2.78
C ASN A 225 -17.53 -2.02 1.34
N VAL A 226 -18.43 -1.04 1.20
CA VAL A 226 -19.07 -0.73 -0.11
C VAL A 226 -18.11 -0.13 -1.13
N ALA A 227 -16.99 0.45 -0.70
CA ALA A 227 -15.90 0.87 -1.59
C ALA A 227 -15.00 -0.30 -2.00
N ASP A 228 -14.65 -1.19 -1.07
CA ASP A 228 -13.67 -2.25 -1.33
C ASP A 228 -14.17 -3.34 -2.26
N TYR A 229 -15.44 -3.74 -2.14
CA TYR A 229 -16.00 -4.82 -2.98
C TYR A 229 -15.94 -4.46 -4.49
N PRO A 230 -16.35 -3.27 -4.95
CA PRO A 230 -16.13 -2.81 -6.32
C PRO A 230 -14.67 -2.82 -6.77
N TRP A 231 -13.75 -2.30 -5.94
CA TRP A 231 -12.32 -2.28 -6.25
C TRP A 231 -11.72 -3.68 -6.36
N LEU A 232 -12.12 -4.58 -5.45
CA LEU A 232 -11.71 -5.98 -5.48
C LEU A 232 -12.31 -6.72 -6.70
N CYS A 233 -13.55 -6.41 -7.08
CA CYS A 233 -14.17 -6.94 -8.30
C CYS A 233 -13.39 -6.54 -9.55
N PHE A 234 -13.04 -5.26 -9.68
CA PHE A 234 -12.19 -4.75 -10.76
C PHE A 234 -10.82 -5.46 -10.79
N ALA A 235 -10.18 -5.59 -9.63
CA ALA A 235 -8.87 -6.22 -9.52
C ALA A 235 -8.93 -7.71 -9.95
N LEU A 236 -9.88 -8.48 -9.40
CA LEU A 236 -10.07 -9.88 -9.74
C LEU A 236 -10.41 -10.09 -11.23
N ALA A 237 -11.33 -9.29 -11.79
CA ALA A 237 -11.66 -9.36 -13.21
C ALA A 237 -10.45 -9.03 -14.11
N THR A 238 -9.64 -8.06 -13.72
CA THR A 238 -8.41 -7.68 -14.45
C THR A 238 -7.36 -8.78 -14.41
N LEU A 239 -7.08 -9.35 -13.23
CA LEU A 239 -6.15 -10.47 -13.09
C LEU A 239 -6.63 -11.70 -13.87
N MET A 240 -7.93 -12.00 -13.84
CA MET A 240 -8.50 -13.15 -14.53
C MET A 240 -8.44 -13.00 -16.06
N ARG A 241 -8.63 -11.78 -16.59
CA ARG A 241 -8.44 -11.51 -18.03
C ARG A 241 -7.00 -11.76 -18.45
N GLU A 242 -6.03 -11.26 -17.68
CA GLU A 242 -4.62 -11.45 -18.00
C GLU A 242 -4.18 -12.90 -17.84
N TYR A 243 -4.67 -13.60 -16.81
CA TYR A 243 -4.46 -15.04 -16.65
C TYR A 243 -5.01 -15.82 -17.85
N ALA A 244 -6.24 -15.54 -18.28
CA ALA A 244 -6.86 -16.21 -19.42
C ALA A 244 -6.05 -15.98 -20.72
N ARG A 245 -5.59 -14.75 -20.94
CA ARG A 245 -4.71 -14.40 -22.07
C ARG A 245 -3.41 -15.21 -22.03
N MET A 246 -2.71 -15.23 -20.89
CA MET A 246 -1.48 -16.00 -20.72
C MET A 246 -1.71 -17.51 -20.89
N GLN A 247 -2.83 -18.03 -20.38
CA GLN A 247 -3.16 -19.45 -20.50
C GLN A 247 -3.45 -19.85 -21.95
N ASP A 248 -4.23 -19.04 -22.68
CA ASP A 248 -4.55 -19.30 -24.09
C ASP A 248 -3.30 -19.16 -25.00
N GLU A 249 -2.32 -18.33 -24.63
CA GLU A 249 -1.03 -18.19 -25.31
C GLU A 249 0.03 -19.22 -24.85
N GLY A 250 -0.27 -20.06 -23.86
CA GLY A 250 0.67 -21.03 -23.29
C GLY A 250 1.84 -20.40 -22.51
N VAL A 251 1.70 -19.15 -22.06
CA VAL A 251 2.69 -18.43 -21.26
C VAL A 251 2.71 -18.99 -19.84
N THR A 252 3.91 -19.31 -19.34
CA THR A 252 4.14 -19.83 -17.98
C THR A 252 5.23 -19.04 -17.27
N GLY A 253 5.40 -19.26 -15.96
CA GLY A 253 6.48 -18.69 -15.16
C GLY A 253 6.02 -17.59 -14.20
N HIS A 254 7.00 -16.82 -13.71
CA HIS A 254 6.85 -15.90 -12.58
C HIS A 254 5.67 -14.93 -12.71
N GLY A 255 5.48 -14.32 -13.89
CA GLY A 255 4.37 -13.39 -14.13
C GLY A 255 3.00 -14.06 -13.94
N ARG A 256 2.81 -15.28 -14.44
CA ARG A 256 1.56 -16.02 -14.27
C ARG A 256 1.34 -16.43 -12.81
N ASP A 257 2.39 -16.86 -12.13
CA ASP A 257 2.31 -17.26 -10.71
C ASP A 257 1.94 -16.07 -9.81
N MET A 258 2.42 -14.85 -10.12
CA MET A 258 2.00 -13.61 -9.43
C MET A 258 0.50 -13.34 -9.59
N LEU A 259 -0.07 -13.53 -10.79
CA LEU A 259 -1.51 -13.34 -11.02
C LEU A 259 -2.34 -14.36 -10.22
N VAL A 260 -1.90 -15.62 -10.21
CA VAL A 260 -2.56 -16.71 -9.46
C VAL A 260 -2.56 -16.40 -7.97
N GLU A 261 -1.41 -16.03 -7.40
CA GLU A 261 -1.31 -15.71 -5.97
C GLU A 261 -2.16 -14.49 -5.60
N ALA A 262 -2.14 -13.43 -6.42
CA ALA A 262 -2.94 -12.23 -6.19
C ALA A 262 -4.45 -12.52 -6.24
N MET A 263 -4.92 -13.32 -7.21
CA MET A 263 -6.32 -13.76 -7.27
C MET A 263 -6.72 -14.57 -6.05
N LEU A 264 -5.89 -15.54 -5.64
CA LEU A 264 -6.14 -16.33 -4.45
C LEU A 264 -6.26 -15.44 -3.21
N ASN A 265 -5.34 -14.50 -3.04
CA ASN A 265 -5.34 -13.59 -1.89
C ASN A 265 -6.62 -12.73 -1.87
N GLY A 266 -7.03 -12.18 -3.01
CA GLY A 266 -8.27 -11.41 -3.13
C GLY A 266 -9.54 -12.23 -2.90
N LEU A 267 -9.56 -13.52 -3.23
CA LEU A 267 -10.71 -14.41 -3.00
C LEU A 267 -10.83 -14.87 -1.55
N THR A 268 -9.73 -14.93 -0.80
CA THR A 268 -9.72 -15.53 0.54
C THR A 268 -10.64 -14.89 1.60
N PRO A 269 -10.93 -13.58 1.63
CA PRO A 269 -11.92 -13.04 2.57
C PRO A 269 -13.35 -13.49 2.25
N ASP A 270 -13.73 -13.55 0.96
CA ASP A 270 -15.13 -13.81 0.57
C ASP A 270 -15.29 -14.31 -0.88
N ALA A 271 -14.77 -15.51 -1.18
CA ALA A 271 -14.85 -16.09 -2.52
C ALA A 271 -16.28 -16.14 -3.09
N ARG A 272 -17.29 -16.40 -2.24
CA ARG A 272 -18.69 -16.54 -2.67
C ARG A 272 -19.26 -15.26 -3.28
N ALA A 273 -18.80 -14.08 -2.86
CA ALA A 273 -19.24 -12.83 -3.46
C ALA A 273 -18.90 -12.74 -4.97
N PHE A 274 -17.82 -13.40 -5.40
CA PHE A 274 -17.30 -13.29 -6.76
C PHE A 274 -17.64 -14.51 -7.62
N VAL A 275 -17.48 -15.73 -7.09
CA VAL A 275 -17.77 -16.97 -7.84
C VAL A 275 -19.21 -17.46 -7.69
N GLY A 276 -19.92 -17.00 -6.65
CA GLY A 276 -21.28 -17.43 -6.32
C GLY A 276 -22.28 -16.27 -6.35
N GLU A 277 -23.10 -16.20 -5.29
CA GLU A 277 -24.11 -15.16 -5.10
C GLU A 277 -23.48 -13.86 -4.54
N PRO A 278 -23.60 -12.74 -5.28
CA PRO A 278 -22.98 -11.48 -4.88
C PRO A 278 -23.78 -10.73 -3.80
N PRO A 279 -23.12 -9.93 -2.94
CA PRO A 279 -23.80 -8.90 -2.16
C PRO A 279 -24.36 -7.77 -3.04
N ALA A 280 -25.29 -6.99 -2.48
CA ALA A 280 -25.86 -5.83 -3.15
C ALA A 280 -24.80 -4.76 -3.52
N SER A 281 -23.71 -4.63 -2.76
CA SER A 281 -22.60 -3.72 -3.05
C SER A 281 -21.92 -3.97 -4.40
N LEU A 282 -22.08 -5.17 -4.98
CA LEU A 282 -21.56 -5.50 -6.31
C LEU A 282 -22.56 -5.24 -7.45
N SER A 283 -23.75 -4.69 -7.19
CA SER A 283 -24.75 -4.50 -8.25
C SER A 283 -24.27 -3.59 -9.38
N SER A 284 -23.48 -2.56 -9.07
CA SER A 284 -22.87 -1.67 -10.07
C SER A 284 -21.75 -2.33 -10.88
N CYS A 285 -21.20 -3.44 -10.38
CA CYS A 285 -20.10 -4.18 -10.99
C CYS A 285 -20.54 -5.53 -11.59
N ASP A 286 -21.85 -5.79 -11.75
CA ASP A 286 -22.33 -7.13 -12.12
C ASP A 286 -21.80 -7.62 -13.47
N ALA A 287 -21.56 -6.73 -14.44
CA ALA A 287 -20.94 -7.08 -15.71
C ALA A 287 -19.49 -7.57 -15.53
N GLU A 288 -18.65 -6.83 -14.82
CA GLU A 288 -17.26 -7.22 -14.54
C GLU A 288 -17.20 -8.49 -13.68
N ARG A 289 -18.08 -8.62 -12.70
CA ARG A 289 -18.20 -9.81 -11.85
C ARG A 289 -18.62 -11.03 -12.66
N SER A 290 -19.59 -10.88 -13.56
CA SER A 290 -20.05 -11.96 -14.44
C SER A 290 -18.94 -12.42 -15.38
N GLU A 291 -18.17 -11.48 -15.94
CA GLU A 291 -16.98 -11.82 -16.73
C GLU A 291 -15.96 -12.60 -15.90
N PHE A 292 -15.62 -12.11 -14.70
CA PHE A 292 -14.71 -12.81 -13.79
C PHE A 292 -15.18 -14.23 -13.53
N ARG A 293 -16.46 -14.39 -13.16
CA ARG A 293 -17.06 -15.68 -12.81
C ARG A 293 -17.06 -16.65 -13.98
N GLU A 294 -17.42 -16.20 -15.19
CA GLU A 294 -17.41 -17.04 -16.39
C GLU A 294 -16.01 -17.58 -16.68
N ARG A 295 -15.00 -16.70 -16.68
CA ARG A 295 -13.61 -17.10 -16.90
C ARG A 295 -13.08 -17.99 -15.78
N PHE A 296 -13.39 -17.67 -14.51
CA PHE A 296 -13.01 -18.50 -13.38
C PHE A 296 -13.54 -19.92 -13.53
N HIS A 297 -14.81 -20.09 -13.89
CA HIS A 297 -15.39 -21.41 -14.12
C HIS A 297 -14.77 -22.14 -15.31
N ARG A 298 -14.41 -21.41 -16.38
CA ARG A 298 -13.70 -21.99 -17.53
C ARG A 298 -12.35 -22.60 -17.17
N TYR A 299 -11.57 -21.95 -16.30
CA TYR A 299 -10.23 -22.41 -15.89
C TYR A 299 -10.19 -22.95 -14.45
N ARG A 300 -11.34 -23.37 -13.91
CA ARG A 300 -11.49 -23.69 -12.48
C ARG A 300 -10.50 -24.73 -11.97
N GLU A 301 -10.38 -25.84 -12.69
CA GLU A 301 -9.51 -26.95 -12.27
C GLU A 301 -8.04 -26.53 -12.32
N ASP A 302 -7.60 -25.87 -13.42
CA ASP A 302 -6.25 -25.33 -13.56
C ASP A 302 -5.91 -24.33 -12.44
N LEU A 303 -6.87 -23.48 -12.07
CA LEU A 303 -6.70 -22.50 -10.99
C LEU A 303 -6.64 -23.17 -9.61
N ILE A 304 -7.47 -24.17 -9.35
CA ILE A 304 -7.46 -24.93 -8.10
C ILE A 304 -6.10 -25.59 -7.90
N ASP A 305 -5.58 -26.25 -8.94
CA ASP A 305 -4.25 -26.87 -8.89
C ASP A 305 -3.15 -25.83 -8.72
N ALA A 306 -3.27 -24.69 -9.40
CA ALA A 306 -2.31 -23.60 -9.26
C ALA A 306 -2.34 -22.98 -7.85
N PHE A 307 -3.52 -22.82 -7.23
CA PHE A 307 -3.68 -22.28 -5.88
C PHE A 307 -3.06 -23.17 -4.80
N GLU A 308 -3.07 -24.50 -4.96
CA GLU A 308 -2.43 -25.42 -4.02
C GLU A 308 -0.92 -25.14 -3.85
N ARG A 309 -0.25 -24.59 -4.87
CA ARG A 309 1.16 -24.18 -4.79
C ARG A 309 1.41 -22.98 -3.87
N HIS A 310 0.36 -22.23 -3.52
CA HIS A 310 0.40 -21.06 -2.64
C HIS A 310 -0.20 -21.34 -1.26
N ARG A 311 -0.41 -22.61 -0.92
CA ARG A 311 -0.92 -23.02 0.39
C ARG A 311 -0.01 -22.50 1.51
N PRO A 312 -0.55 -21.73 2.49
CA PRO A 312 0.24 -21.26 3.62
C PRO A 312 0.81 -22.41 4.44
N SER A 313 2.07 -22.25 4.89
CA SER A 313 2.79 -23.18 5.75
C SER A 313 3.65 -22.42 6.77
N GLU A 314 4.19 -23.13 7.76
CA GLU A 314 5.11 -22.55 8.75
C GLU A 314 6.54 -22.35 8.21
N GLN A 315 6.85 -22.88 7.02
CA GLN A 315 8.21 -22.92 6.48
C GLN A 315 8.55 -21.71 5.59
N ALA A 316 7.55 -20.95 5.15
CA ALA A 316 7.73 -19.84 4.22
C ALA A 316 6.73 -18.73 4.48
N TYR A 317 7.14 -17.50 4.17
CA TYR A 317 6.25 -16.35 4.20
C TYR A 317 5.04 -16.55 3.28
N SER A 318 3.85 -16.23 3.78
CA SER A 318 2.62 -16.21 2.98
C SER A 318 1.87 -14.90 3.18
N PRO A 319 1.51 -14.19 2.09
CA PRO A 319 0.71 -12.97 2.18
C PRO A 319 -0.74 -13.26 2.60
N ILE A 320 -1.21 -14.51 2.49
CA ILE A 320 -2.52 -14.92 3.00
C ILE A 320 -2.52 -14.94 4.53
N ALA A 321 -1.36 -15.17 5.16
CA ALA A 321 -1.19 -15.16 6.61
C ALA A 321 -0.95 -13.75 7.19
N PHE A 322 -0.78 -12.74 6.33
CA PHE A 322 -0.53 -11.36 6.73
C PHE A 322 -1.80 -10.52 6.59
N PHE A 323 -2.36 -10.09 7.72
CA PHE A 323 -3.60 -9.31 7.80
C PHE A 323 -3.30 -7.95 8.41
N PHE A 324 -3.93 -6.91 7.90
CA PHE A 324 -3.75 -5.57 8.43
C PHE A 324 -4.98 -4.71 8.16
N ASN A 325 -5.21 -3.71 9.01
CA ASN A 325 -6.35 -2.82 8.83
C ASN A 325 -6.16 -1.92 7.59
N PHE A 326 -4.99 -1.35 7.36
CA PHE A 326 -4.81 -0.46 6.21
C PHE A 326 -3.41 -0.62 5.63
N SER A 327 -3.26 -0.57 4.30
CA SER A 327 -1.95 -0.70 3.63
C SER A 327 -0.97 0.38 4.07
N HIS A 328 -1.45 1.60 4.33
CA HIS A 328 -0.61 2.69 4.81
C HIS A 328 0.03 2.39 6.17
N ASN A 329 -0.64 1.62 7.05
CA ASN A 329 -0.09 1.24 8.35
C ASN A 329 1.16 0.35 8.20
N ILE A 330 1.19 -0.49 7.16
CA ILE A 330 2.35 -1.32 6.86
C ILE A 330 3.52 -0.45 6.41
N LEU A 331 3.26 0.49 5.49
CA LEU A 331 4.29 1.40 5.00
C LEU A 331 4.82 2.31 6.13
N LYS A 332 3.93 2.95 6.90
CA LYS A 332 4.27 3.79 8.06
C LYS A 332 5.07 3.01 9.08
N GLY A 333 4.62 1.80 9.45
CA GLY A 333 5.33 0.94 10.39
C GLY A 333 6.72 0.51 9.90
N THR A 334 6.86 0.22 8.60
CA THR A 334 8.15 -0.14 7.98
C THR A 334 9.14 1.02 8.06
N VAL A 335 8.68 2.25 7.77
CA VAL A 335 9.50 3.45 7.84
C VAL A 335 9.85 3.80 9.28
N VAL A 336 8.90 3.73 10.21
CA VAL A 336 9.15 3.97 11.64
C VAL A 336 10.20 2.98 12.16
N ASP A 337 10.10 1.70 11.84
CA ASP A 337 11.12 0.71 12.23
C ASP A 337 12.50 1.04 11.65
N ALA A 338 12.57 1.39 10.36
CA ALA A 338 13.83 1.78 9.72
C ALA A 338 14.46 3.02 10.39
N LEU A 339 13.64 3.99 10.79
CA LEU A 339 14.08 5.18 11.52
C LEU A 339 14.55 4.87 12.93
N LEU A 340 13.89 3.95 13.64
CA LEU A 340 14.31 3.54 14.99
C LEU A 340 15.64 2.77 14.96
N ARG A 341 15.88 1.96 13.93
CA ARG A 341 17.12 1.20 13.77
C ARG A 341 18.24 1.96 13.06
N SER A 342 17.95 3.09 12.43
CA SER A 342 18.88 3.78 11.50
C SER A 342 19.35 2.87 10.35
N GLU A 343 18.45 2.02 9.85
CA GLU A 343 18.78 1.02 8.85
C GLU A 343 17.58 0.75 7.93
N VAL A 344 17.81 0.87 6.63
CA VAL A 344 16.77 0.68 5.62
C VAL A 344 16.31 -0.77 5.52
N TRP A 345 15.08 -0.96 5.06
CA TRP A 345 14.61 -2.27 4.60
C TRP A 345 14.91 -2.48 3.12
N ASP A 346 15.31 -3.71 2.80
CA ASP A 346 15.46 -4.24 1.44
C ASP A 346 14.12 -4.76 0.85
N VAL A 347 13.05 -4.69 1.63
CA VAL A 347 11.70 -5.17 1.31
C VAL A 347 10.79 -3.96 1.08
N SER A 348 10.10 -3.94 -0.06
CA SER A 348 9.02 -2.98 -0.34
C SER A 348 7.69 -3.45 0.24
N PHE A 349 6.69 -2.58 0.27
CA PHE A 349 5.31 -2.99 0.58
C PHE A 349 4.81 -4.08 -0.38
N ASN A 350 5.09 -3.97 -1.69
CA ASN A 350 4.69 -4.98 -2.68
C ASN A 350 5.31 -6.36 -2.41
N ASP A 351 6.52 -6.41 -1.86
CA ASP A 351 7.18 -7.66 -1.49
C ASP A 351 6.41 -8.39 -0.38
N LEU A 352 5.72 -7.67 0.52
CA LEU A 352 4.85 -8.25 1.55
C LEU A 352 3.50 -8.73 0.98
N LEU A 353 3.11 -8.31 -0.23
CA LEU A 353 1.89 -8.77 -0.89
C LEU A 353 2.05 -10.09 -1.64
N SER A 354 3.28 -10.64 -1.70
CA SER A 354 3.58 -11.89 -2.41
C SER A 354 4.48 -12.83 -1.61
N GLY A 355 4.16 -14.12 -1.62
CA GLY A 355 4.99 -15.19 -1.07
C GLY A 355 6.05 -15.66 -2.06
N ILE A 356 5.97 -15.24 -3.33
CA ILE A 356 6.89 -15.68 -4.37
C ILE A 356 8.28 -15.10 -4.09
N PRO A 357 9.34 -15.94 -4.04
CA PRO A 357 10.69 -15.47 -3.77
C PRO A 357 11.24 -14.59 -4.89
N ARG A 358 11.91 -13.50 -4.52
CA ARG A 358 12.81 -12.72 -5.41
C ARG A 358 14.30 -13.04 -5.13
N GLY A 359 14.55 -14.09 -4.37
CA GLY A 359 15.85 -14.47 -3.81
C GLY A 359 15.74 -14.78 -2.31
N GLU A 360 16.62 -15.64 -1.80
CA GLU A 360 16.63 -16.09 -0.39
C GLU A 360 16.73 -14.94 0.63
N PRO A 361 17.60 -13.91 0.45
CA PRO A 361 17.70 -12.82 1.43
C PRO A 361 16.36 -12.06 1.62
N ILE A 362 15.67 -11.77 0.51
CA ILE A 362 14.40 -11.03 0.54
C ILE A 362 13.32 -11.88 1.21
N ALA A 363 13.27 -13.19 0.96
CA ALA A 363 12.27 -14.08 1.57
C ALA A 363 12.34 -14.06 3.11
N GLN A 364 13.56 -14.10 3.68
CA GLN A 364 13.77 -14.00 5.13
C GLN A 364 13.43 -12.59 5.65
N SER A 365 13.81 -11.54 4.91
CA SER A 365 13.48 -10.17 5.28
C SER A 365 11.97 -9.91 5.33
N LYS A 366 11.17 -10.50 4.41
CA LYS A 366 9.69 -10.38 4.41
C LYS A 366 9.09 -10.87 5.73
N GLU A 367 9.41 -12.10 6.12
CA GLU A 367 8.88 -12.70 7.34
C GLU A 367 9.35 -11.94 8.59
N ARG A 368 10.63 -11.53 8.61
CA ARG A 368 11.19 -10.71 9.69
C ARG A 368 10.43 -9.40 9.83
N LEU A 369 10.22 -8.66 8.74
CA LEU A 369 9.47 -7.41 8.74
C LEU A 369 8.02 -7.64 9.21
N ALA A 370 7.31 -8.63 8.69
CA ALA A 370 5.94 -8.94 9.10
C ALA A 370 5.82 -9.23 10.61
N LYS A 371 6.77 -10.01 11.18
CA LYS A 371 6.83 -10.29 12.62
C LYS A 371 7.17 -9.03 13.44
N THR A 372 8.08 -8.19 12.96
CA THR A 372 8.43 -6.92 13.60
C THR A 372 7.23 -5.99 13.67
N LEU A 373 6.52 -5.80 12.54
CA LEU A 373 5.32 -4.96 12.47
C LEU A 373 4.19 -5.47 13.38
N MET A 374 3.97 -6.79 13.40
CA MET A 374 3.03 -7.40 14.34
C MET A 374 3.47 -7.18 15.80
N GLY A 375 4.77 -7.23 16.10
CA GLY A 375 5.31 -6.94 17.44
C GLY A 375 4.98 -5.52 17.91
N TYR A 376 5.13 -4.53 17.03
CA TYR A 376 4.72 -3.16 17.33
C TYR A 376 3.21 -3.02 17.52
N ALA A 377 2.40 -3.61 16.64
CA ALA A 377 0.94 -3.59 16.74
C ALA A 377 0.42 -4.27 18.02
N ARG A 378 1.09 -5.33 18.49
CA ARG A 378 0.78 -5.98 19.78
C ARG A 378 1.16 -5.14 20.99
N SER A 379 2.19 -4.32 20.87
CA SER A 379 2.64 -3.44 21.96
C SER A 379 1.76 -2.20 22.09
N ASN A 380 1.08 -1.80 21.02
CA ASN A 380 0.16 -0.67 20.97
C ASN A 380 -1.17 -1.08 20.29
N PRO A 381 -1.96 -1.97 20.91
CA PRO A 381 -3.18 -2.47 20.30
C PRO A 381 -4.32 -1.44 20.35
N ASP A 382 -5.19 -1.49 19.36
CA ASP A 382 -6.41 -0.68 19.32
C ASP A 382 -7.55 -1.37 20.08
N THR A 383 -8.48 -0.59 20.61
CA THR A 383 -9.70 -1.15 21.21
C THR A 383 -10.80 -1.25 20.17
N ILE A 384 -11.00 -2.45 19.62
CA ILE A 384 -12.04 -2.74 18.63
C ILE A 384 -13.10 -3.61 19.32
N ARG A 385 -14.33 -3.10 19.39
CA ARG A 385 -15.46 -3.80 20.05
C ARG A 385 -15.16 -4.22 21.50
N GLY A 386 -14.46 -3.36 22.23
CA GLY A 386 -14.08 -3.61 23.62
C GLY A 386 -12.97 -4.65 23.80
N ARG A 387 -12.27 -5.05 22.73
CA ARG A 387 -11.13 -5.96 22.77
C ARG A 387 -9.88 -5.29 22.22
N LEU A 388 -8.74 -5.58 22.83
CA LEU A 388 -7.43 -5.15 22.34
C LEU A 388 -7.07 -5.96 21.10
N MET A 389 -6.94 -5.28 19.96
CA MET A 389 -6.67 -5.89 18.66
C MET A 389 -5.40 -5.26 18.05
N PRO A 390 -4.37 -6.06 17.74
CA PRO A 390 -3.23 -5.57 16.97
C PRO A 390 -3.66 -5.34 15.52
N VAL A 391 -3.51 -4.12 15.00
CA VAL A 391 -3.93 -3.74 13.63
C VAL A 391 -3.07 -4.34 12.50
N ILE A 392 -2.02 -5.09 12.85
CA ILE A 392 -1.16 -5.86 11.94
C ILE A 392 -0.94 -7.23 12.57
N VAL A 393 -1.23 -8.29 11.82
CA VAL A 393 -1.15 -9.68 12.26
C VAL A 393 -0.43 -10.51 11.20
N TYR A 394 0.54 -11.30 11.63
CA TYR A 394 1.11 -12.38 10.83
C TYR A 394 0.90 -13.71 11.54
N ASP A 395 0.01 -14.55 11.02
CA ASP A 395 -0.38 -15.83 11.60
C ASP A 395 -0.53 -16.91 10.50
N PRO A 396 0.49 -17.76 10.30
CA PRO A 396 0.45 -18.85 9.32
C PRO A 396 -0.70 -19.83 9.51
N GLN A 397 -1.12 -20.10 10.75
CA GLN A 397 -2.21 -21.02 11.03
C GLN A 397 -3.56 -20.43 10.61
N ALA A 398 -3.80 -19.16 10.94
CA ALA A 398 -4.98 -18.44 10.48
C ALA A 398 -5.00 -18.31 8.95
N GLY A 399 -3.84 -18.04 8.32
CA GLY A 399 -3.70 -18.04 6.86
C GLY A 399 -4.06 -19.39 6.24
N HIS A 400 -3.59 -20.50 6.81
CA HIS A 400 -3.93 -21.84 6.35
C HIS A 400 -5.43 -22.14 6.45
N GLN A 401 -6.08 -21.70 7.54
CA GLN A 401 -7.53 -21.83 7.70
C GLN A 401 -8.30 -21.03 6.65
N ALA A 402 -7.92 -19.77 6.41
CA ALA A 402 -8.51 -18.93 5.37
C ALA A 402 -8.37 -19.57 3.99
N PHE A 403 -7.18 -20.10 3.66
CA PHE A 403 -6.94 -20.86 2.44
C PHE A 403 -7.86 -22.07 2.32
N ALA A 404 -7.92 -22.93 3.35
CA ALA A 404 -8.73 -24.15 3.31
C ALA A 404 -10.23 -23.86 3.14
N VAL A 405 -10.75 -22.83 3.82
CA VAL A 405 -12.13 -22.37 3.66
C VAL A 405 -12.39 -21.89 2.23
N THR A 406 -11.45 -21.15 1.66
CA THR A 406 -11.54 -20.64 0.29
C THR A 406 -11.56 -21.78 -0.72
N MET A 407 -10.62 -22.72 -0.62
CA MET A 407 -10.54 -23.89 -1.50
C MET A 407 -11.82 -24.74 -1.44
N ARG A 408 -12.45 -24.87 -0.27
CA ARG A 408 -13.75 -25.54 -0.15
C ARG A 408 -14.84 -24.76 -0.88
N LYS A 409 -14.96 -23.45 -0.64
CA LYS A 409 -16.00 -22.59 -1.23
C LYS A 409 -15.91 -22.49 -2.75
N ILE A 410 -14.71 -22.55 -3.34
CA ILE A 410 -14.55 -22.49 -4.80
C ILE A 410 -14.75 -23.85 -5.48
N ARG A 411 -14.76 -24.96 -4.73
CA ARG A 411 -15.01 -26.35 -5.20
C ARG A 411 -16.49 -26.74 -5.10
N GLU A 412 -17.21 -26.18 -4.13
CA GLU A 412 -18.68 -26.07 -4.15
C GLU A 412 -19.14 -25.33 -5.40
#